data_AF-A0A9N8LXA1-F1
#
_entry.id   AF-A0A9N8LXA1-F1
#
_cell.length_a   1.000
_cell.length_b   1.000
_cell.length_c   1.000
_cell.angle_alpha   90.00
_cell.angle_beta   90.00
_cell.angle_gamma   90.00
#
_symmetry.space_group_name_H-M   'P 1'
#
loop_
_entity.id
_entity.type
_entity.pdbx_description
1 polymer ?
#
loop_
_entity_poly.entity_id
_entity_poly.type
_entity_poly.pdbx_seq_one_letter_code
_entity_poly.pdbx_strand_id
1 'polypeptide(L)'
;MVMRVTSTTSGVSTESPSPATSASSGSGASAKVYTVKTEDTGTFDGTPENLELFLARVQAIRFAETDAGWDRAVLRAITLALRGRAAIWH
;
A
#
# COMPACT_ATOMS: atom_id res chain seq x y z
N MET A 1 64.83 -31.32 28.33
CA MET A 1 64.10 -30.25 29.06
C MET A 1 63.27 -29.51 28.01
N VAL A 2 62.02 -29.92 27.73
CA VAL A 2 60.75 -29.60 28.44
C VAL A 2 60.53 -28.07 28.49
N MET A 3 59.45 -27.40 28.06
CA MET A 3 58.12 -27.65 27.44
C MET A 3 57.48 -26.27 27.07
N ARG A 4 56.62 -26.21 26.01
CA ARG A 4 55.26 -25.55 25.83
C ARG A 4 54.91 -24.17 26.47
N VAL A 5 53.92 -23.32 26.09
CA VAL A 5 52.98 -23.04 24.97
C VAL A 5 52.11 -21.79 25.40
N THR A 6 51.37 -21.16 24.45
CA THR A 6 50.21 -20.21 24.58
C THR A 6 50.46 -18.81 25.20
N SER A 7 49.90 -17.69 24.69
CA SER A 7 48.45 -17.41 24.66
C SER A 7 48.00 -16.32 23.68
N THR A 8 46.76 -16.52 23.25
CA THR A 8 45.88 -15.72 22.39
C THR A 8 45.45 -14.38 23.02
N THR A 9 45.18 -13.36 22.22
CA THR A 9 44.18 -12.28 22.44
C THR A 9 44.17 -11.35 21.21
N SER A 10 43.11 -10.76 20.67
CA SER A 10 41.65 -10.97 20.60
C SER A 10 41.16 -9.94 19.56
N GLY A 11 40.14 -10.29 18.77
CA GLY A 11 39.13 -9.33 18.31
C GLY A 11 39.46 -8.46 17.08
N VAL A 12 39.06 -8.94 15.90
CA VAL A 12 38.76 -8.10 14.74
C VAL A 12 37.41 -7.39 14.98
N SER A 13 37.40 -6.06 15.04
CA SER A 13 36.17 -5.28 14.98
C SER A 13 35.96 -4.82 13.54
N THR A 14 35.05 -5.49 12.85
CA THR A 14 34.51 -5.06 11.56
C THR A 14 33.64 -3.83 11.80
N GLU A 15 34.16 -2.64 11.51
CA GLU A 15 33.36 -1.43 11.39
C GLU A 15 32.47 -1.57 10.15
N SER A 16 31.18 -1.85 10.40
CA SER A 16 30.14 -1.88 9.37
C SER A 16 29.88 -0.46 8.87
N PRO A 17 29.74 -0.21 7.55
CA PRO A 17 29.35 1.10 7.06
C PRO A 17 27.93 1.41 7.54
N SER A 18 27.80 2.39 8.44
CA SER A 18 26.52 3.02 8.74
C SER A 18 25.96 3.63 7.46
N PRO A 19 24.72 3.32 7.02
CA PRO A 19 24.07 4.13 6.02
C PRO A 19 23.79 5.50 6.65
N ALA A 20 24.56 6.51 6.23
CA ALA A 20 24.16 7.89 6.41
C ALA A 20 22.82 8.05 5.71
N THR A 21 21.74 7.94 6.48
CA THR A 21 20.40 8.20 6.01
C THR A 21 20.35 9.71 5.87
N SER A 22 20.73 10.21 4.71
CA SER A 22 20.42 11.57 4.29
C SER A 22 18.92 11.69 4.45
N ALA A 23 18.47 12.29 5.54
CA ALA A 23 17.11 12.74 5.70
C ALA A 23 16.93 13.83 4.65
N SER A 24 16.63 13.41 3.42
CA SER A 24 16.01 14.28 2.45
C SER A 24 14.77 14.80 3.14
N SER A 25 14.80 16.07 3.51
CA SER A 25 13.65 16.88 3.85
C SER A 25 12.72 16.90 2.64
N GLY A 26 12.10 15.76 2.36
CA GLY A 26 10.96 15.66 1.48
C GLY A 26 9.89 16.43 2.21
N SER A 27 9.63 17.64 1.71
CA SER A 27 8.51 18.47 2.13
C SER A 27 7.33 17.54 2.36
N GLY A 28 6.97 17.37 3.64
CA GLY A 28 5.91 16.48 4.07
C GLY A 28 4.60 17.06 3.57
N ALA A 29 4.33 16.90 2.28
CA ALA A 29 2.99 16.99 1.75
C ALA A 29 2.24 15.91 2.52
N SER A 30 1.46 16.30 3.52
CA SER A 30 0.52 15.42 4.20
C SER A 30 -0.19 14.63 3.12
N ALA A 31 0.20 13.36 2.94
CA ALA A 31 -0.39 12.51 1.95
C ALA A 31 -1.84 12.36 2.39
N LYS A 32 -2.76 13.05 1.72
CA LYS A 32 -4.18 12.98 2.03
C LYS A 32 -4.58 11.53 1.91
N VAL A 33 -4.91 10.91 3.04
CA VAL A 33 -5.36 9.52 3.08
C VAL A 33 -6.85 9.55 2.82
N TYR A 34 -7.24 9.11 1.63
CA TYR A 34 -8.62 9.00 1.25
C TYR A 34 -9.16 7.60 1.59
N THR A 35 -10.36 7.56 2.14
CA THR A 35 -11.10 6.32 2.38
C THR A 35 -12.46 6.46 1.71
N VAL A 36 -12.70 5.65 0.69
CA VAL A 36 -14.01 5.54 0.03
C VAL A 36 -14.79 4.45 0.76
N LYS A 37 -16.00 4.77 1.21
CA LYS A 37 -16.82 3.78 1.91
C LYS A 37 -17.55 2.89 0.93
N THR A 38 -17.68 1.62 1.27
CA THR A 38 -18.38 0.64 0.43
C THR A 38 -19.88 0.92 0.32
N GLU A 39 -20.46 1.68 1.27
CA GLU A 39 -21.85 2.15 1.19
C GLU A 39 -22.09 3.10 0.01
N ASP A 40 -21.11 3.93 -0.36
CA ASP A 40 -21.22 4.88 -1.47
C ASP A 40 -21.16 4.18 -2.84
N THR A 41 -20.26 3.21 -2.99
CA THR A 41 -20.10 2.45 -4.25
C THR A 41 -21.17 1.37 -4.41
N GLY A 42 -21.72 0.86 -3.30
CA GLY A 42 -22.58 -0.31 -3.26
C GLY A 42 -21.80 -1.62 -3.44
N THR A 43 -22.53 -2.71 -3.68
CA THR A 43 -21.95 -4.03 -3.95
C THR A 43 -22.39 -4.50 -5.34
N PHE A 44 -21.47 -5.04 -6.12
CA PHE A 44 -21.74 -5.60 -7.44
C PHE A 44 -21.45 -7.10 -7.45
N ASP A 45 -22.47 -7.90 -7.75
CA ASP A 45 -22.41 -9.36 -7.74
C ASP A 45 -22.16 -9.99 -9.12
N GLY A 46 -22.11 -9.17 -10.17
CA GLY A 46 -21.93 -9.60 -11.56
C GLY A 46 -23.23 -9.68 -12.36
N THR A 47 -24.36 -9.19 -11.82
CA THR A 47 -25.63 -9.12 -12.56
C THR A 47 -25.63 -7.98 -13.57
N PRO A 48 -25.97 -8.21 -14.85
CA PRO A 48 -25.94 -7.16 -15.87
C PRO A 48 -26.96 -6.04 -15.58
N GLU A 49 -28.07 -6.36 -14.89
CA GLU A 49 -29.13 -5.41 -14.52
C GLU A 49 -28.63 -4.29 -13.60
N ASN A 50 -27.66 -4.60 -12.72
CA ASN A 50 -27.14 -3.63 -11.75
C ASN A 50 -25.81 -2.99 -12.21
N LEU A 51 -25.29 -3.41 -13.37
CA LEU A 51 -23.98 -2.97 -13.86
C LEU A 51 -23.97 -1.47 -14.18
N GLU A 52 -24.96 -0.98 -14.92
CA GLU A 52 -25.03 0.43 -15.31
C GLU A 52 -25.14 1.35 -14.08
N LEU A 53 -25.96 0.96 -13.11
CA LEU A 53 -26.12 1.69 -11.86
C LEU A 53 -24.82 1.68 -11.04
N PHE A 54 -24.12 0.55 -10.99
CA PHE A 54 -22.83 0.43 -10.31
C PHE A 54 -21.77 1.33 -10.97
N LEU A 55 -21.65 1.30 -12.30
CA LEU A 55 -20.71 2.15 -13.04
C LEU A 55 -21.02 3.64 -12.86
N ALA A 56 -22.30 4.02 -12.87
CA ALA A 56 -22.70 5.41 -12.63
C ALA A 56 -22.28 5.90 -11.24
N ARG A 57 -22.43 5.06 -10.20
CA ARG A 57 -21.96 5.39 -8.84
C ARG A 57 -20.45 5.51 -8.77
N VAL A 58 -19.72 4.56 -9.36
CA VAL A 58 -18.25 4.59 -9.41
C VAL A 58 -17.76 5.87 -10.10
N GLN A 59 -18.37 6.26 -11.22
CA GLN A 59 -18.04 7.50 -11.91
C GLN A 59 -18.34 8.73 -11.05
N ALA A 60 -19.51 8.78 -10.41
CA ALA A 60 -19.86 9.88 -9.52
C ALA A 60 -18.85 10.05 -8.38
N ILE A 61 -18.43 8.95 -7.74
CA ILE A 61 -17.39 8.96 -6.70
C ILE A 61 -16.07 9.42 -7.31
N ARG A 62 -15.64 8.88 -8.44
CA ARG A 62 -14.39 9.29 -9.10
C ARG A 62 -14.35 10.79 -9.40
N PHE A 63 -15.46 11.39 -9.82
CA PHE A 63 -15.54 12.83 -10.12
C PHE A 63 -15.69 13.73 -8.91
N ALA A 64 -15.90 13.19 -7.70
CA ALA A 64 -16.02 13.98 -6.48
C ALA A 64 -14.72 14.70 -6.09
N GLU A 65 -13.55 14.19 -6.52
CA GLU A 65 -12.24 14.75 -6.18
C GLU A 65 -11.23 14.46 -7.30
N THR A 66 -10.26 15.36 -7.50
CA THR A 66 -9.29 15.29 -8.61
C THR A 66 -7.88 14.88 -8.17
N ASP A 67 -7.71 14.56 -6.89
CA ASP A 67 -6.43 14.16 -6.29
C ASP A 67 -5.99 12.75 -6.71
N ALA A 68 -4.69 12.54 -6.91
CA ALA A 68 -4.15 11.23 -7.28
C ALA A 68 -4.30 10.16 -6.18
N GLY A 69 -4.34 10.57 -4.91
CA GLY A 69 -4.65 9.72 -3.76
C GLY A 69 -6.11 9.29 -3.73
N TRP A 70 -7.02 10.12 -4.27
CA TRP A 70 -8.44 9.79 -4.41
C TRP A 70 -8.64 8.66 -5.41
N ASP A 71 -8.03 8.74 -6.60
CA ASP A 71 -8.16 7.69 -7.63
C ASP A 71 -7.67 6.33 -7.09
N ARG A 72 -6.57 6.30 -6.33
CA ARG A 72 -6.11 5.09 -5.63
C ARG A 72 -7.10 4.57 -4.57
N ALA A 73 -7.81 5.45 -3.87
CA ALA A 73 -8.81 5.04 -2.89
C ALA A 73 -10.06 4.48 -3.57
N VAL A 74 -10.48 5.07 -4.68
CA VAL A 74 -11.59 4.57 -5.53
C VAL A 74 -11.26 3.18 -6.06
N LEU A 75 -10.04 2.96 -6.57
CA LEU A 75 -9.61 1.64 -7.04
C LEU A 75 -9.69 0.57 -5.94
N ARG A 76 -9.26 0.89 -4.70
CA ARG A 76 -9.39 -0.04 -3.56
C ARG A 76 -10.84 -0.28 -3.16
N ALA A 77 -11.71 0.72 -3.29
CA ALA A 77 -13.12 0.55 -2.99
C ALA A 77 -13.86 -0.29 -4.04
N ILE A 78 -13.48 -0.20 -5.32
CA ILE A 78 -14.04 -1.04 -6.38
C ILE A 78 -13.73 -2.51 -6.10
N THR A 79 -12.49 -2.85 -5.75
CA THR A 79 -12.14 -4.26 -5.44
C THR A 79 -12.91 -4.80 -4.24
N LEU A 80 -13.22 -3.96 -3.25
CA LEU A 80 -14.04 -4.32 -2.10
C LEU A 80 -15.54 -4.40 -2.42
N ALA A 81 -16.00 -3.65 -3.42
CA ALA A 81 -17.40 -3.63 -3.86
C ALA A 81 -17.76 -4.83 -4.74
N LEU A 82 -16.77 -5.46 -5.39
CA LEU A 82 -16.96 -6.66 -6.20
C LEU A 82 -17.18 -7.89 -5.31
N ARG A 83 -18.28 -8.61 -5.54
CA ARG A 83 -18.64 -9.84 -4.82
C ARG A 83 -19.05 -10.94 -5.79
N GLY A 84 -19.09 -12.18 -5.27
CA GLY A 84 -19.59 -13.33 -6.02
C GLY A 84 -18.82 -13.56 -7.31
N ARG A 85 -19.53 -13.69 -8.44
CA ARG A 85 -18.91 -13.94 -9.76
C ARG A 85 -18.05 -12.78 -10.24
N ALA A 86 -18.34 -11.56 -9.80
CA ALA A 86 -17.57 -10.37 -10.17
C ALA A 86 -16.20 -10.32 -9.46
N ALA A 87 -16.06 -10.96 -8.31
CA ALA A 87 -14.79 -11.03 -7.57
C ALA A 87 -13.79 -12.05 -8.17
N ILE A 88 -14.25 -12.94 -9.06
CA ILE A 88 -13.41 -14.03 -9.63
C ILE A 88 -12.38 -13.49 -10.62
N TRP A 89 -12.58 -12.28 -11.15
CA TRP A 89 -11.75 -11.67 -12.20
C TRP A 89 -10.68 -10.69 -11.70
N HIS A 90 -10.61 -10.49 -10.38
CA HIS A 90 -9.70 -9.53 -9.74
C HIS A 90 -8.53 -10.22 -9.06
#